data_AF-A0A917HLI9-F1
#
_entry.id   AF-A0A917HLI9-F1
#
_cell.length_a   1.000
_cell.length_b   1.000
_cell.length_c   1.000
_cell.angle_alpha   90.00
_cell.angle_beta   90.00
_cell.angle_gamma   90.00
#
_symmetry.space_group_name_H-M   'P 1'
#
loop_
_entity.id
_entity.type
_entity.pdbx_description
1 polymer ?
#
loop_
_entity_poly.entity_id
_entity_poly.type
_entity_poly.pdbx_seq_one_letter_code
_entity_poly.pdbx_strand_id
1 'polypeptide(L)'
;MFFLIALIVVILLFSAGSYNALQKLAQHVREAASNAQVAISKKLALINQLIDVVKNYQESEQLVQLKVSQDTSASDLAGSYQQSGNVLATVQGIAEKFPNLKANEQYHRLVDSIQQCEQNIQDSRERYNHAVKEYNTKRLRIPTVFIAKPLGFPEAPYLQFDVSGMNETTSLQDFKTDDGERLKQLFSGAGSKIVDLAGHAGKAGKELIDKVKDGQEDRVEETKSRQGPQL
;
A
#
# COMPACT_ATOMS: atom_id res chain seq x y z
N MET A 1 -12.32 -23.44 30.84
CA MET A 1 -11.09 -22.62 30.77
C MET A 1 -10.13 -23.10 29.69
N PHE A 2 -9.66 -24.36 29.72
CA PHE A 2 -8.76 -24.92 28.68
C PHE A 2 -9.30 -24.84 27.24
N PHE A 3 -10.60 -25.13 27.03
CA PHE A 3 -11.26 -25.00 25.72
C PHE A 3 -11.22 -23.57 25.15
N LEU A 4 -11.34 -22.57 26.02
CA LEU A 4 -11.36 -21.16 25.65
C LEU A 4 -9.94 -20.67 25.28
N ILE A 5 -8.93 -21.14 26.02
CA ILE A 5 -7.51 -20.89 25.71
C ILE A 5 -7.13 -21.56 24.39
N ALA A 6 -7.53 -22.81 24.16
CA ALA A 6 -7.27 -23.52 22.91
C ALA A 6 -7.91 -22.79 21.69
N LEU A 7 -9.15 -22.31 21.84
CA LEU A 7 -9.82 -21.54 20.80
C LEU A 7 -9.07 -20.24 20.44
N ILE A 8 -8.59 -19.51 21.45
CA ILE A 8 -7.81 -18.29 21.24
C ILE A 8 -6.50 -18.58 20.50
N VAL A 9 -5.79 -19.64 20.89
CA VAL A 9 -4.53 -20.03 20.23
C VAL A 9 -4.75 -20.37 18.76
N VAL A 10 -5.83 -21.10 18.43
CA VAL A 10 -6.20 -21.40 17.04
C VAL A 10 -6.45 -20.12 16.25
N ILE A 11 -7.22 -19.17 16.80
CA ILE A 11 -7.49 -17.88 16.13
C ILE A 11 -6.19 -17.11 15.87
N LEU A 12 -5.27 -17.07 16.83
CA LEU A 12 -3.98 -16.38 16.68
C LEU A 12 -3.12 -17.01 15.59
N LEU A 13 -3.03 -18.34 15.54
CA LEU A 13 -2.28 -19.05 14.49
C LEU A 13 -2.86 -18.79 13.10
N PHE A 14 -4.19 -18.83 12.95
CA PHE A 14 -4.86 -18.50 11.69
C PHE A 14 -4.66 -17.04 11.27
N SER A 15 -4.70 -16.11 12.23
CA SER A 15 -4.47 -14.69 11.99
C SER A 15 -3.03 -14.44 11.50
N ALA A 16 -2.04 -15.04 12.16
CA ALA A 16 -0.63 -14.94 11.76
C ALA A 16 -0.37 -15.51 10.36
N GLY A 17 -0.92 -16.69 10.05
CA GLY A 17 -0.80 -17.29 8.72
C GLY A 17 -1.46 -16.43 7.62
N SER A 18 -2.63 -15.86 7.91
CA SER A 18 -3.34 -14.97 6.99
C SER A 18 -2.61 -13.64 6.78
N TYR A 19 -2.02 -13.06 7.83
CA TYR A 19 -1.21 -11.86 7.76
C TYR A 19 -0.01 -12.05 6.83
N ASN A 20 0.76 -13.12 7.01
CA ASN A 20 1.92 -13.42 6.18
C ASN A 20 1.53 -13.62 4.70
N ALA A 21 0.40 -14.29 4.45
CA ALA A 21 -0.11 -14.50 3.10
C ALA A 21 -0.53 -13.17 2.44
N LEU A 22 -1.24 -12.30 3.17
CA LEU A 22 -1.63 -10.98 2.68
C LEU A 22 -0.41 -10.08 2.43
N GLN A 23 0.58 -10.09 3.33
CA GLN A 23 1.80 -9.29 3.16
C GLN A 23 2.59 -9.73 1.92
N LYS A 24 2.67 -11.03 1.66
CA LYS A 24 3.29 -11.56 0.44
C LYS A 24 2.55 -11.09 -0.81
N LEU A 25 1.22 -11.18 -0.84
CA LEU A 25 0.41 -10.71 -1.97
C LEU A 25 0.50 -9.19 -2.15
N ALA A 26 0.52 -8.42 -1.06
CA ALA A 26 0.72 -6.97 -1.10
C ALA A 26 2.08 -6.58 -1.68
N GLN A 27 3.14 -7.33 -1.33
CA GLN A 27 4.46 -7.15 -1.93
C GLN A 27 4.43 -7.42 -3.44
N HIS A 28 3.75 -8.48 -3.90
CA HIS A 28 3.61 -8.77 -5.33
C HIS A 28 2.87 -7.66 -6.08
N VAL A 29 1.83 -7.06 -5.49
CA VAL A 29 1.14 -5.89 -6.07
C VAL A 29 2.11 -4.71 -6.20
N ARG A 30 2.90 -4.40 -5.16
CA ARG A 30 3.89 -3.32 -5.18
C ARG A 30 5.00 -3.54 -6.20
N GLU A 31 5.49 -4.78 -6.31
CA GLU A 31 6.47 -5.17 -7.32
C GLU A 31 5.92 -4.98 -8.74
N ALA A 32 4.70 -5.46 -9.00
CA ALA A 32 4.07 -5.31 -10.31
C ALA A 32 3.79 -3.83 -10.66
N ALA A 33 3.43 -3.01 -9.67
CA ALA A 33 3.25 -1.57 -9.85
C ALA A 33 4.57 -0.88 -10.25
N SER A 34 5.66 -1.20 -9.54
CA SER A 34 6.99 -0.67 -9.84
C SER A 34 7.46 -1.05 -11.25
N ASN A 35 7.25 -2.31 -11.65
CA ASN A 35 7.58 -2.78 -12.99
C ASN A 35 6.79 -2.01 -14.09
N ALA A 36 5.48 -1.78 -13.86
CA ALA A 36 4.67 -0.98 -14.78
C ALA A 36 5.16 0.46 -14.88
N GLN A 37 5.53 1.07 -13.75
CA GLN A 37 6.10 2.41 -13.71
C GLN A 37 7.42 2.50 -14.50
N VAL A 38 8.34 1.56 -14.30
CA VAL A 38 9.61 1.50 -15.05
C VAL A 38 9.36 1.37 -16.55
N ALA A 39 8.40 0.54 -16.97
CA ALA A 39 8.04 0.38 -18.38
C ALA A 39 7.53 1.69 -19.01
N ILE A 40 6.68 2.42 -18.29
CA ILE A 40 6.19 3.74 -18.73
C ILE A 40 7.34 4.75 -18.80
N SER A 41 8.16 4.86 -17.76
CA SER A 41 9.31 5.78 -17.74
C SER A 41 10.28 5.52 -18.90
N LYS A 42 10.50 4.25 -19.25
CA LYS A 42 11.34 3.88 -20.41
C LYS A 42 10.73 4.37 -21.72
N LYS A 43 9.41 4.22 -21.93
CA LYS A 43 8.71 4.77 -23.11
C LYS A 43 8.87 6.29 -23.20
N LEU A 44 8.69 7.00 -22.08
CA LEU A 44 8.85 8.45 -22.03
C LEU A 44 10.28 8.90 -22.37
N ALA A 45 11.29 8.18 -21.88
CA ALA A 45 12.68 8.44 -22.21
C ALA A 45 12.96 8.24 -23.72
N LEU A 46 12.47 7.13 -24.31
CA LEU A 46 12.61 6.87 -25.75
C LEU A 46 11.90 7.92 -26.62
N ILE A 47 10.73 8.39 -26.21
CA ILE A 47 10.01 9.46 -26.92
C ILE A 47 10.78 10.78 -26.88
N ASN A 48 11.38 11.13 -25.74
CA ASN A 48 12.25 12.30 -25.65
C ASN A 48 13.49 12.17 -26.53
N GLN A 49 14.10 10.99 -26.61
CA GLN A 49 15.20 10.72 -27.55
C GLN A 49 14.74 10.84 -29.01
N LEU A 50 13.54 10.36 -29.35
CA LEU A 50 12.96 10.49 -30.68
C LEU A 50 12.74 11.95 -31.06
N ILE A 51 12.22 12.77 -30.14
CA ILE A 51 12.09 14.22 -30.34
C ILE A 51 13.44 14.85 -30.68
N ASP A 52 14.50 14.50 -29.94
CA ASP A 52 15.82 15.09 -30.16
C ASP A 52 16.43 14.64 -31.51
N VAL A 53 16.12 13.44 -32.01
CA VAL A 53 16.48 13.03 -33.38
C VAL A 53 15.73 13.86 -34.43
N VAL A 54 14.42 14.09 -34.24
CA VAL A 54 13.58 14.85 -35.17
C VAL A 54 14.02 16.33 -35.23
N LYS A 55 14.42 16.90 -34.10
CA LYS A 55 14.92 18.29 -34.02
C LYS A 55 16.13 18.55 -34.92
N ASN A 56 16.99 17.56 -35.16
CA ASN A 56 18.13 17.71 -36.07
C ASN A 56 17.70 17.91 -37.54
N TYR A 57 16.45 17.60 -37.89
CA TYR A 57 15.89 17.74 -39.24
C TYR A 57 14.96 18.94 -39.37
N GLN A 58 14.38 19.40 -38.27
CA GLN A 58 13.53 20.58 -38.24
C GLN A 58 13.69 21.31 -36.90
N GLU A 59 14.19 22.55 -36.95
CA GLU A 59 14.11 23.45 -35.80
C GLU A 59 12.68 23.97 -35.68
N SER A 60 11.85 23.27 -34.90
CA SER A 60 10.52 23.73 -34.54
C SER A 60 10.44 23.92 -33.03
N GLU A 61 10.11 25.13 -32.57
CA GLU A 61 9.86 25.39 -31.15
C GLU A 61 8.74 24.51 -30.59
N GLN A 62 7.81 24.06 -31.44
CA GLN A 62 6.76 23.12 -31.07
C GLN A 62 7.35 21.77 -30.62
N LEU A 63 8.47 21.31 -31.19
CA LEU A 63 9.13 20.07 -30.76
C LEU A 63 9.80 20.18 -29.39
N VAL A 64 10.19 21.38 -28.97
CA VAL A 64 10.77 21.62 -27.64
C VAL A 64 9.69 21.52 -26.56
N GLN A 65 8.49 22.04 -26.85
CA GLN A 65 7.33 22.00 -25.94
C GLN A 65 6.72 20.60 -25.81
N LEU A 66 7.01 19.69 -26.75
CA LEU A 66 6.54 18.30 -26.72
C LEU A 66 7.36 17.38 -25.81
N LYS A 67 8.46 17.85 -25.19
CA LYS A 67 9.21 17.03 -24.24
C LYS A 67 8.31 16.65 -23.07
N VAL A 68 8.11 15.35 -22.90
CA VAL A 68 7.27 14.82 -21.83
C VAL A 68 8.09 14.73 -20.56
N SER A 69 7.51 15.17 -19.44
CA SER A 69 8.13 15.03 -18.12
C SER A 69 8.49 13.57 -17.86
N GLN A 70 9.70 13.34 -17.37
CA GLN A 70 10.15 12.03 -16.89
C GLN A 70 9.91 11.87 -15.40
N ASP A 71 9.15 12.78 -14.77
CA ASP A 71 8.83 12.66 -13.36
C ASP A 71 8.13 11.31 -13.11
N THR A 72 8.74 10.53 -12.23
CA THR A 72 8.30 9.20 -11.86
C THR A 72 7.37 9.24 -10.67
N SER A 73 6.81 10.40 -10.30
CA SER A 73 5.71 10.44 -9.34
C SER A 73 4.50 9.69 -9.91
N ALA A 74 3.84 8.87 -9.09
CA ALA A 74 2.74 8.01 -9.55
C ALA A 74 1.49 8.80 -10.02
N SER A 75 1.34 10.05 -9.54
CA SER A 75 0.28 10.98 -9.96
C SER A 75 0.51 11.53 -11.36
N ASP A 76 1.75 11.84 -11.72
CA ASP A 76 2.05 12.55 -12.98
C ASP A 76 2.36 11.57 -14.12
N LEU A 77 2.76 10.34 -13.79
CA LEU A 77 3.17 9.34 -14.76
C LEU A 77 2.06 8.97 -15.76
N ALA A 78 0.81 8.98 -15.29
CA ALA A 78 -0.36 8.73 -16.10
C ALA A 78 -0.63 9.83 -17.13
N GLY A 79 -0.58 11.10 -16.69
CA GLY A 79 -0.72 12.26 -17.57
C GLY A 79 0.40 12.30 -18.61
N SER A 80 1.64 12.05 -18.17
CA SER A 80 2.81 11.92 -19.04
C SER A 80 2.64 10.81 -20.07
N TYR A 81 2.14 9.63 -19.67
CA TYR A 81 1.90 8.54 -20.62
C TYR A 81 0.85 8.90 -21.68
N GLN A 82 -0.25 9.56 -21.29
CA GLN A 82 -1.27 10.01 -22.26
C GLN A 82 -0.70 11.05 -23.23
N GLN A 83 0.03 12.05 -22.72
CA GLN A 83 0.71 13.05 -23.55
C GLN A 83 1.69 12.41 -24.53
N SER A 84 2.39 11.35 -24.10
CA SER A 84 3.36 10.63 -24.93
C SER A 84 2.75 10.06 -26.21
N GLY A 85 1.48 9.64 -26.19
CA GLY A 85 0.76 9.19 -27.38
C GLY A 85 0.55 10.32 -28.40
N ASN A 86 0.14 11.50 -27.92
CA ASN A 86 -0.08 12.68 -28.76
C ASN A 86 1.24 13.18 -29.39
N VAL A 87 2.32 13.18 -28.61
CA VAL A 87 3.66 13.52 -29.07
C VAL A 87 4.13 12.58 -30.18
N LEU A 88 3.96 11.27 -29.98
CA LEU A 88 4.36 10.27 -30.96
C LEU A 88 3.60 10.45 -32.29
N ALA A 89 2.29 10.70 -32.24
CA ALA A 89 1.48 10.97 -33.43
C ALA A 89 1.96 12.22 -34.17
N THR A 90 2.33 13.27 -33.43
CA THR A 90 2.86 14.52 -34.00
C THR A 90 4.21 14.28 -34.70
N VAL A 91 5.11 13.55 -34.05
CA VAL A 91 6.42 13.18 -34.61
C VAL A 91 6.28 12.32 -35.86
N GLN A 92 5.34 11.39 -35.90
CA GLN A 92 5.05 10.58 -37.08
C GLN A 92 4.56 11.45 -38.25
N GLY A 93 3.66 12.41 -37.99
CA GLY A 93 3.20 13.36 -39.02
C GLY A 93 4.31 14.28 -39.53
N ILE A 94 5.31 14.61 -38.72
CA ILE A 94 6.51 15.32 -39.17
C ILE A 94 7.35 14.40 -40.06
N ALA A 95 7.58 13.16 -39.67
CA ALA A 95 8.35 12.20 -40.48
C ALA A 95 7.76 11.98 -41.89
N GLU A 96 6.44 12.07 -42.05
CA GLU A 96 5.80 12.01 -43.38
C GLU A 96 6.18 13.19 -44.29
N LYS A 97 6.40 14.38 -43.71
CA LYS A 97 6.79 15.59 -44.45
C LYS A 97 8.29 15.63 -44.77
N PHE A 98 9.11 14.84 -44.07
CA PHE A 98 10.56 14.83 -44.20
C PHE A 98 11.08 13.41 -44.57
N PRO A 99 11.13 13.05 -45.86
CA PRO A 99 11.58 11.72 -46.30
C PRO A 99 12.97 11.32 -45.80
N ASN A 100 13.89 12.27 -45.66
CA ASN A 100 15.25 12.02 -45.14
C ASN A 100 15.25 11.61 -43.66
N LEU A 101 14.33 12.15 -42.85
CA LEU A 101 14.13 11.71 -41.46
C LEU A 101 13.48 10.34 -41.43
N LYS A 102 12.48 10.11 -42.29
CA LYS A 102 11.81 8.81 -42.38
C LYS A 102 12.78 7.71 -42.79
N ALA A 103 13.72 7.97 -43.68
CA ALA A 103 14.75 7.01 -44.08
C ALA A 103 15.88 6.83 -43.04
N ASN A 104 15.90 7.62 -41.95
CA ASN A 104 16.94 7.52 -40.94
C ASN A 104 16.77 6.24 -40.11
N GLU A 105 17.81 5.40 -40.05
CA GLU A 105 17.77 4.16 -39.29
C GLU A 105 17.58 4.36 -37.78
N GLN A 106 18.15 5.41 -37.20
CA GLN A 106 18.00 5.73 -35.77
C GLN A 106 16.55 6.08 -35.43
N TYR A 107 15.85 6.79 -36.34
CA TYR A 107 14.42 7.05 -36.20
C TYR A 107 13.62 5.74 -36.13
N HIS A 108 13.84 4.84 -37.09
CA HIS A 108 13.16 3.54 -37.12
C HIS A 108 13.44 2.71 -35.87
N ARG A 109 14.70 2.60 -35.44
CA ARG A 109 15.07 1.87 -34.21
C ARG A 109 14.34 2.39 -32.98
N LEU A 110 14.18 3.71 -32.85
CA LEU A 110 13.47 4.32 -31.74
C LEU A 110 11.96 4.05 -31.80
N VAL A 111 11.34 4.17 -32.98
CA VAL A 111 9.92 3.84 -33.18
C VAL A 111 9.64 2.38 -32.81
N ASP A 112 10.47 1.45 -33.28
CA ASP A 112 10.34 0.03 -32.96
C ASP A 112 10.51 -0.23 -31.46
N SER A 113 11.49 0.43 -30.82
CA SER A 113 11.71 0.33 -29.37
C SER A 113 10.52 0.88 -28.56
N ILE A 114 9.89 1.96 -29.04
CA ILE A 114 8.68 2.53 -28.42
C ILE A 114 7.51 1.56 -28.55
N GLN A 115 7.32 0.93 -29.72
CA GLN A 115 6.28 -0.10 -29.92
C GLN A 115 6.50 -1.32 -29.01
N GLN A 116 7.76 -1.76 -28.85
CA GLN A 116 8.08 -2.84 -27.93
C GLN A 116 7.81 -2.43 -26.47
N CYS A 117 8.11 -1.19 -26.10
CA CYS A 117 7.77 -0.68 -24.76
C CYS A 117 6.25 -0.63 -24.55
N GLU A 118 5.47 -0.30 -25.58
CA GLU A 118 4.01 -0.30 -25.51
C GLU A 118 3.45 -1.70 -25.19
N GLN A 119 3.96 -2.73 -25.88
CA GLN A 119 3.61 -4.13 -25.56
C GLN A 119 3.99 -4.50 -24.13
N ASN A 120 5.20 -4.14 -23.68
CA ASN A 120 5.65 -4.39 -22.32
C ASN A 120 4.78 -3.68 -21.26
N ILE A 121 4.26 -2.47 -21.55
CA ILE A 121 3.35 -1.74 -20.67
C ILE A 121 2.01 -2.48 -20.56
N GLN A 122 1.48 -2.99 -21.67
CA GLN A 122 0.26 -3.80 -21.68
C GLN A 122 0.43 -5.07 -20.84
N ASP A 123 1.51 -5.81 -21.04
CA ASP A 123 1.81 -7.02 -20.25
C ASP A 123 2.00 -6.70 -18.77
N SER A 124 2.66 -5.59 -18.44
CA SER A 124 2.90 -5.17 -17.06
C SER A 124 1.59 -4.78 -16.37
N ARG A 125 0.67 -4.14 -17.10
CA ARG A 125 -0.68 -3.83 -16.61
C ARG A 125 -1.47 -5.10 -16.32
N GLU A 126 -1.46 -6.07 -17.23
CA GLU A 126 -2.14 -7.35 -17.01
C GLU A 126 -1.60 -8.08 -15.78
N ARG A 127 -0.27 -8.13 -15.63
CA ARG A 127 0.39 -8.69 -14.45
C ARG A 127 0.02 -7.97 -13.17
N TYR A 128 -0.01 -6.64 -13.17
CA TYR A 128 -0.47 -5.85 -12.03
C TYR A 128 -1.92 -6.16 -11.67
N ASN A 129 -2.83 -6.13 -12.65
CA ASN A 129 -4.25 -6.41 -12.42
C ASN A 129 -4.47 -7.85 -11.94
N HIS A 130 -3.66 -8.81 -12.40
CA HIS A 130 -3.68 -10.17 -11.88
C HIS A 130 -3.26 -10.22 -10.41
N ALA A 131 -2.15 -9.58 -10.03
CA ALA A 131 -1.69 -9.51 -8.65
C ALA A 131 -2.73 -8.82 -7.74
N VAL A 132 -3.34 -7.73 -8.19
CA VAL A 132 -4.43 -7.02 -7.50
C VAL A 132 -5.63 -7.96 -7.30
N LYS A 133 -6.01 -8.71 -8.33
CA LYS A 133 -7.09 -9.70 -8.26
C LYS A 133 -6.79 -10.77 -7.21
N GLU A 134 -5.60 -11.36 -7.21
CA GLU A 134 -5.22 -12.38 -6.23
C GLU A 134 -5.25 -11.83 -4.80
N TYR A 135 -4.67 -10.65 -4.60
CA TYR A 135 -4.67 -9.94 -3.33
C TYR A 135 -6.10 -9.65 -2.84
N ASN A 136 -6.92 -9.00 -3.66
CA ASN A 136 -8.30 -8.65 -3.31
C ASN A 136 -9.17 -9.90 -3.09
N THR A 137 -8.97 -10.96 -3.87
CA THR A 137 -9.66 -12.24 -3.67
C THR A 137 -9.30 -12.86 -2.33
N LYS A 138 -8.01 -12.88 -1.95
CA LYS A 138 -7.59 -13.39 -0.64
C LYS A 138 -8.12 -12.52 0.50
N ARG A 139 -8.10 -11.19 0.33
CA ARG A 139 -8.65 -10.20 1.27
C ARG A 139 -10.12 -10.45 1.58
N LEU A 140 -10.91 -10.83 0.58
CA LEU A 140 -12.37 -11.06 0.70
C LEU A 140 -12.75 -12.48 1.18
N ARG A 141 -11.81 -13.44 1.23
CA ARG A 141 -12.09 -14.80 1.70
C ARG A 141 -12.21 -14.86 3.22
N ILE A 142 -13.05 -15.77 3.73
CA ILE A 142 -13.09 -16.11 5.15
C ILE A 142 -11.89 -17.02 5.49
N PRO A 143 -11.21 -16.82 6.64
CA PRO A 143 -11.47 -15.84 7.69
C PRO A 143 -10.81 -14.46 7.48
N THR A 144 -10.02 -14.30 6.41
CA THR A 144 -9.19 -13.12 6.13
C THR A 144 -9.99 -11.80 6.09
N VAL A 145 -11.23 -11.80 5.61
CA VAL A 145 -12.09 -10.60 5.52
C VAL A 145 -12.30 -9.89 6.86
N PHE A 146 -12.35 -10.63 7.96
CA PHE A 146 -12.58 -10.05 9.29
C PHE A 146 -11.34 -9.37 9.87
N ILE A 147 -10.16 -9.79 9.44
CA ILE A 147 -8.87 -9.32 9.98
C ILE A 147 -8.14 -8.36 9.02
N ALA A 148 -8.43 -8.38 7.71
CA ALA A 148 -7.68 -7.61 6.72
C ALA A 148 -7.74 -6.09 6.98
N LYS A 149 -8.94 -5.53 7.14
CA LYS A 149 -9.15 -4.09 7.39
C LYS A 149 -8.50 -3.60 8.69
N PRO A 150 -8.71 -4.24 9.87
CA PRO A 150 -8.08 -3.78 11.11
C PRO A 150 -6.55 -3.95 11.12
N LEU A 151 -6.02 -4.93 10.37
CA LEU A 151 -4.57 -5.16 10.25
C LEU A 151 -3.89 -4.30 9.18
N GLY A 152 -4.62 -3.38 8.53
CA GLY A 152 -4.02 -2.42 7.61
C GLY A 152 -3.78 -2.94 6.19
N PHE A 153 -4.60 -3.91 5.75
CA PHE A 153 -4.65 -4.38 4.36
C PHE A 153 -5.85 -3.75 3.63
N PRO A 154 -5.70 -2.54 3.04
CA PRO A 154 -6.76 -1.91 2.27
C PRO A 154 -6.99 -2.64 0.93
N GLU A 155 -8.06 -2.28 0.22
CA GLU A 155 -8.28 -2.72 -1.15
C GLU A 155 -7.18 -2.19 -2.09
N ALA A 156 -6.64 -3.06 -2.94
CA ALA A 156 -5.75 -2.63 -4.00
C ALA A 156 -6.58 -2.16 -5.21
N PRO A 157 -6.31 -0.98 -5.77
CA PRO A 157 -6.99 -0.49 -6.97
C PRO A 157 -6.50 -1.23 -8.22
N TYR A 158 -7.37 -1.41 -9.20
CA TYR A 158 -6.98 -1.93 -10.52
C TYR A 158 -6.44 -0.80 -11.40
N LEU A 159 -5.49 -1.13 -12.27
CA LEU A 159 -4.99 -0.20 -13.28
C LEU A 159 -5.92 -0.25 -14.50
N GLN A 160 -6.72 0.79 -14.66
CA GLN A 160 -7.59 1.00 -15.81
C GLN A 160 -7.09 2.20 -16.61
N PHE A 161 -6.88 2.01 -17.92
CA PHE A 161 -6.74 3.11 -18.86
C PHE A 161 -8.08 3.18 -19.60
N ASP A 162 -8.90 4.16 -19.28
CA ASP A 162 -10.17 4.33 -19.99
C ASP A 162 -9.88 4.72 -21.45
N VAL A 163 -10.25 3.85 -22.38
CA VAL A 163 -10.17 4.11 -23.83
C VAL A 163 -11.30 5.07 -24.25
N SER A 164 -12.25 5.35 -23.37
CA SER A 164 -13.46 6.14 -23.63
C SER A 164 -13.51 7.49 -22.90
N GLY A 165 -12.38 8.08 -22.46
CA GLY A 165 -12.33 9.48 -22.01
C GLY A 165 -13.40 9.94 -21.00
N MET A 166 -14.05 9.03 -20.26
CA MET A 166 -15.17 9.29 -19.37
C MET A 166 -14.82 9.03 -17.90
N ASN A 167 -13.70 8.38 -17.60
CA ASN A 167 -13.20 8.27 -16.24
C ASN A 167 -11.70 8.60 -16.16
N GLU A 168 -11.41 9.82 -15.68
CA GLU A 168 -10.07 10.37 -15.40
C GLU A 168 -9.40 9.70 -14.19
N THR A 169 -9.16 8.40 -14.25
CA THR A 169 -8.33 7.73 -13.24
C THR A 169 -7.36 6.76 -13.89
N THR A 170 -6.65 7.26 -14.90
CA THR A 170 -5.28 6.82 -15.10
C THR A 170 -4.49 7.37 -13.91
N SER A 171 -4.49 6.63 -12.82
CA SER A 171 -3.73 6.98 -11.63
C SER A 171 -3.16 5.66 -11.16
N LEU A 172 -1.84 5.55 -11.16
CA LEU A 172 -1.16 4.55 -10.36
C LEU A 172 -1.40 4.98 -8.91
N GLN A 173 -2.61 4.74 -8.39
CA GLN A 173 -2.93 5.05 -7.01
C GLN A 173 -1.93 4.28 -6.15
N ASP A 174 -1.21 5.03 -5.31
CA ASP A 174 -0.14 4.51 -4.48
C ASP A 174 -0.72 3.50 -3.49
N PHE A 175 -0.61 2.21 -3.84
CA PHE A 175 -1.08 1.13 -3.01
C PHE A 175 -0.13 0.93 -1.83
N LYS A 176 -0.46 1.60 -0.72
CA LYS A 176 0.24 1.47 0.55
C LYS A 176 -0.49 0.50 1.47
N THR A 177 0.22 -0.54 1.87
CA THR A 177 -0.19 -1.47 2.92
C THR A 177 0.60 -1.14 4.18
N ASP A 178 0.01 -1.37 5.36
CA ASP A 178 0.68 -1.16 6.64
C ASP A 178 1.84 -2.16 6.82
N ASP A 179 3.07 -1.67 7.05
CA ASP A 179 4.25 -2.52 7.25
C ASP A 179 4.36 -3.09 8.68
N GLY A 180 3.22 -3.23 9.38
CA GLY A 180 3.13 -3.75 10.74
C GLY A 180 3.14 -2.69 11.84
N GLU A 181 3.01 -1.41 11.52
CA GLU A 181 2.83 -0.35 12.53
C GLU A 181 1.52 -0.50 13.28
N ARG A 182 0.44 -0.84 12.59
CA ARG A 182 -0.86 -1.13 13.23
C ARG A 182 -0.77 -2.35 14.14
N LEU A 183 -0.03 -3.38 13.73
CA LEU A 183 0.25 -4.51 14.62
C LEU A 183 0.99 -4.06 15.88
N LYS A 184 2.06 -3.27 15.73
CA LYS A 184 2.83 -2.75 16.87
C LYS A 184 1.97 -1.91 17.80
N GLN A 185 1.09 -1.04 17.28
CA GLN A 185 0.16 -0.24 18.06
C GLN A 185 -0.88 -1.10 18.80
N LEU A 186 -1.39 -2.16 18.16
CA LEU A 186 -2.30 -3.10 18.80
C LEU A 186 -1.60 -3.87 19.93
N PHE A 187 -0.37 -4.34 19.72
CA PHE A 187 0.40 -5.04 20.74
C PHE A 187 0.83 -4.13 21.90
N SER A 188 1.30 -2.91 21.60
CA SER A 188 1.67 -1.95 22.64
C SER A 188 0.47 -1.45 23.44
N GLY A 189 -0.65 -1.17 22.76
CA GLY A 189 -1.91 -0.77 23.38
C GLY A 189 -2.60 -1.89 24.16
N ALA A 190 -2.45 -3.15 23.73
CA ALA A 190 -2.90 -4.30 24.51
C ALA A 190 -2.00 -4.52 25.74
N GLY A 191 -0.68 -4.36 25.59
CA GLY A 191 0.28 -4.45 26.68
C GLY A 191 0.01 -3.44 27.79
N SER A 192 -0.22 -2.17 27.45
CA SER A 192 -0.55 -1.13 28.44
C SER A 192 -1.88 -1.40 29.15
N LYS A 193 -2.93 -1.79 28.42
CA LYS A 193 -4.24 -2.12 29.03
C LYS A 193 -4.19 -3.35 29.94
N ILE A 194 -3.37 -4.35 29.63
CA ILE A 194 -3.17 -5.51 30.51
C ILE A 194 -2.41 -5.10 31.78
N VAL A 195 -1.37 -4.27 31.65
CA VAL A 195 -0.63 -3.73 32.79
C VAL A 195 -1.52 -2.86 33.67
N ASP A 196 -2.37 -2.03 33.08
CA ASP A 196 -3.33 -1.19 33.80
C ASP A 196 -4.37 -2.05 34.52
N LEU A 197 -4.92 -3.09 33.88
CA LEU A 197 -5.88 -4.00 34.51
C LEU A 197 -5.25 -4.76 35.69
N ALA A 198 -4.02 -5.25 35.54
CA ALA A 198 -3.28 -5.91 36.61
C ALA A 198 -2.96 -4.94 37.77
N GLY A 199 -2.60 -3.69 37.45
CA GLY A 199 -2.36 -2.64 38.43
C GLY A 199 -3.61 -2.26 39.22
N HIS A 200 -4.77 -2.16 38.56
CA HIS A 200 -6.05 -1.89 39.22
C HIS A 200 -6.51 -3.07 40.09
N ALA A 201 -6.35 -4.31 39.62
CA ALA A 201 -6.65 -5.50 40.42
C ALA A 201 -5.73 -5.59 41.66
N GLY A 202 -4.44 -5.26 41.51
CA GLY A 202 -3.50 -5.20 42.62
C GLY A 202 -3.83 -4.11 43.65
N LYS A 203 -4.23 -2.92 43.19
CA LYS A 203 -4.67 -1.82 44.07
C LYS A 203 -5.96 -2.18 44.83
N ALA A 204 -6.96 -2.73 44.14
CA ALA A 204 -8.19 -3.18 44.76
C ALA A 204 -7.95 -4.31 45.78
N GLY A 205 -7.04 -5.25 45.47
CA GLY A 205 -6.65 -6.30 46.41
C GLY A 205 -5.95 -5.75 47.66
N LYS A 206 -5.08 -4.76 47.50
CA LYS A 206 -4.40 -4.11 48.63
C LYS A 206 -5.36 -3.31 49.52
N GLU A 207 -6.28 -2.59 48.91
CA GLU A 207 -7.31 -1.82 49.63
C GLU A 207 -8.26 -2.73 50.43
N LEU A 208 -8.58 -3.93 49.91
CA LEU A 208 -9.36 -4.93 50.63
C LEU A 208 -8.59 -5.50 51.82
N ILE A 209 -7.28 -5.75 51.68
CA ILE A 209 -6.42 -6.23 52.78
C ILE A 209 -6.30 -5.16 53.86
N ASP A 210 -6.08 -3.90 53.48
CA ASP A 210 -5.97 -2.78 54.43
C ASP A 210 -7.31 -2.57 55.16
N LYS A 211 -8.46 -2.59 54.47
CA LYS A 211 -9.79 -2.53 55.12
C LYS A 211 -10.09 -3.70 56.07
N VAL A 212 -9.60 -4.90 55.75
CA VAL A 212 -9.74 -6.07 56.63
C VAL A 212 -8.83 -5.95 57.85
N LYS A 213 -7.65 -5.36 57.69
CA LYS A 213 -6.69 -5.13 58.78
C LYS A 213 -7.16 -4.03 59.73
N ASP A 214 -7.62 -2.89 59.20
CA ASP A 214 -8.21 -1.80 59.98
C ASP A 214 -9.47 -2.28 60.72
N GLY A 215 -10.35 -3.05 60.06
CA GLY A 215 -11.52 -3.64 60.69
C GLY A 215 -11.22 -4.73 61.74
N GLN A 216 -10.02 -5.29 61.75
CA GLN A 216 -9.53 -6.16 62.82
C GLN A 216 -8.97 -5.35 63.99
N GLU A 217 -8.27 -4.24 63.72
CA GLU A 217 -7.76 -3.32 64.76
C GLU A 217 -8.91 -2.64 65.52
N ASP A 218 -9.95 -2.17 64.82
CA ASP A 218 -11.15 -1.57 65.43
C ASP A 218 -11.91 -2.56 66.34
N ARG A 219 -12.03 -3.84 65.94
CA ARG A 219 -12.67 -4.88 66.78
C ARG A 219 -11.86 -5.24 68.03
N VAL A 220 -10.53 -5.15 67.94
CA VAL A 220 -9.63 -5.39 69.06
C VAL A 220 -9.65 -4.21 70.04
N GLU A 221 -9.79 -2.98 69.56
CA GLU A 221 -9.97 -1.80 70.43
C GLU A 221 -11.34 -1.76 71.10
N GLU A 222 -12.42 -2.12 70.38
CA GLU A 222 -13.78 -2.17 70.95
C GLU A 222 -13.91 -3.25 72.04
N THR A 223 -13.19 -4.37 71.92
CA THR A 223 -13.14 -5.42 72.96
C THR A 223 -12.29 -5.01 74.17
N LYS A 224 -11.21 -4.24 73.98
CA LYS A 224 -10.38 -3.71 75.07
C LYS A 224 -11.08 -2.60 75.86
N SER A 225 -11.91 -1.78 75.19
CA SER A 225 -12.71 -0.73 75.84
C SER A 225 -13.86 -1.29 76.71
N ARG A 226 -14.39 -2.48 76.37
CA ARG A 226 -15.39 -3.19 77.20
C ARG A 226 -14.79 -3.92 78.41
N GLN A 227 -13.46 -4.02 78.52
CA GLN A 227 -12.75 -4.58 79.67
C GLN A 227 -11.94 -3.49 80.40
N GLY A 228 -12.61 -2.42 80.83
CA GLY A 228 -12.11 -1.53 81.89
C GLY A 228 -12.24 -2.19 83.28
N PRO A 229 -11.41 -1.83 84.26
CA PRO A 229 -11.02 -2.70 85.37
C PRO A 229 -12.18 -2.96 86.34
N GLN A 230 -12.52 -4.24 86.56
CA GLN A 230 -13.19 -4.65 87.79
C GLN A 230 -12.10 -4.97 88.83
N LEU A 231 -12.00 -4.07 89.81
CA LEU A 231 -11.41 -4.17 91.16
C LEU A 231 -10.34 -5.26 91.42
#